data_AF-A0A7C4K1A1-F1
#
_entry.id   AF-A0A7C4K1A1-F1
#
_cell.length_a   1.000
_cell.length_b   1.000
_cell.length_c   1.000
_cell.angle_alpha   90.00
_cell.angle_beta   90.00
_cell.angle_gamma   90.00
#
_symmetry.space_group_name_H-M   'P 1'
#
loop_
_entity.id
_entity.type
_entity.pdbx_description
1 polymer ?
#
loop_
_entity_poly.entity_id
_entity_poly.type
_entity_poly.pdbx_seq_one_letter_code
_entity_poly.pdbx_strand_id
1 'polypeptide(L)'
;MSEVGHLLIFASRLFEVFGFLMVILFIFKGIALKYVFITAGITTSGILFSLFGFLSGRISALQSFAIEGVFAVFILALAFHAFMEKREERRRLPKPPEKVRCPVCMGFVKKEDQYCVAREGKDLLYFDTEEHLRRFLEDLAEYKKLRKLNIKKIEDVYVKGWSQWKKVEEYLNGN
;
A
#
# COMPACT_ATOMS: atom_id res chain seq x y z
N MET A 1 -35.26 -19.52 -20.28
CA MET A 1 -33.86 -19.03 -20.45
C MET A 1 -33.03 -20.19 -20.98
N SER A 2 -32.12 -19.95 -21.92
CA SER A 2 -31.19 -20.99 -22.41
C SER A 2 -30.08 -21.24 -21.38
N GLU A 3 -29.46 -22.42 -21.40
CA GLU A 3 -28.32 -22.78 -20.54
C GLU A 3 -27.19 -21.72 -20.59
N VAL A 4 -26.96 -21.14 -21.78
CA VAL A 4 -25.99 -20.06 -22.00
C VAL A 4 -26.35 -18.80 -21.21
N GLY A 5 -27.64 -18.46 -21.09
CA GLY A 5 -28.09 -17.32 -20.28
C GLY A 5 -27.83 -17.52 -18.79
N HIS A 6 -28.01 -18.75 -18.29
CA HIS A 6 -27.68 -19.09 -16.90
C HIS A 6 -26.18 -19.00 -16.63
N LEU A 7 -25.35 -19.49 -17.56
CA LEU A 7 -23.89 -19.41 -17.46
C LEU A 7 -23.41 -17.95 -17.41
N LEU A 8 -23.95 -17.08 -18.28
CA LEU A 8 -23.57 -15.67 -18.33
C LEU A 8 -23.93 -14.91 -17.06
N ILE A 9 -25.11 -15.17 -16.49
CA ILE A 9 -25.53 -14.58 -15.21
C ILE A 9 -24.63 -15.07 -14.08
N PHE A 10 -24.30 -16.37 -14.05
CA PHE A 10 -23.39 -16.90 -13.04
C PHE A 10 -21.99 -16.26 -13.13
N ALA A 11 -21.44 -16.14 -14.34
CA ALA A 11 -20.15 -15.51 -14.57
C ALA A 11 -20.17 -14.01 -14.21
N SER A 12 -21.28 -13.32 -14.46
CA SER A 12 -21.54 -11.96 -14.01
C SER A 12 -21.41 -11.85 -12.48
N ARG A 13 -22.11 -12.70 -11.72
CA ARG A 13 -22.00 -12.70 -10.24
C ARG A 13 -20.58 -12.95 -9.74
N LEU A 14 -19.77 -13.74 -10.44
CA LEU A 14 -18.36 -13.91 -10.09
C LEU A 14 -17.55 -12.60 -10.20
N PHE A 15 -17.84 -11.76 -11.19
CA PHE A 15 -17.19 -10.45 -11.33
C PHE A 15 -17.58 -9.48 -10.22
N GLU A 16 -18.83 -9.50 -9.77
CA GLU A 16 -19.27 -8.70 -8.63
C GLU A 16 -18.52 -9.10 -7.35
N VAL A 17 -18.44 -10.40 -7.07
CA VAL A 17 -17.69 -10.95 -5.93
C VAL A 17 -16.21 -10.58 -6.04
N PHE A 18 -15.63 -10.66 -7.23
CA PHE A 18 -14.25 -10.23 -7.48
C PHE A 18 -14.03 -8.76 -7.06
N GLY A 19 -14.94 -7.86 -7.41
CA GLY A 19 -14.87 -6.45 -6.99
C GLY A 19 -14.79 -6.28 -5.47
N PHE A 20 -15.65 -6.99 -4.72
CA PHE A 20 -15.60 -6.98 -3.25
C PHE A 20 -14.31 -7.58 -2.69
N LEU A 21 -13.83 -8.69 -3.26
CA LEU A 21 -12.56 -9.29 -2.85
C LEU A 21 -11.40 -8.33 -3.06
N MET A 22 -11.40 -7.52 -4.12
CA MET A 22 -10.38 -6.51 -4.37
C MET A 22 -10.42 -5.37 -3.34
N VAL A 23 -11.60 -4.93 -2.92
CA VAL A 23 -11.75 -3.95 -1.82
C VAL A 23 -11.16 -4.50 -0.53
N ILE A 24 -11.49 -5.75 -0.18
CA ILE A 24 -10.96 -6.42 1.01
C ILE A 24 -9.43 -6.54 0.93
N LEU A 25 -8.90 -6.95 -0.24
CA LEU A 25 -7.46 -7.03 -0.49
C LEU A 25 -6.77 -5.68 -0.27
N PHE A 26 -7.34 -4.57 -0.78
CA PHE A 26 -6.77 -3.23 -0.60
C PHE A 26 -6.69 -2.82 0.86
N ILE A 27 -7.73 -3.11 1.65
CA ILE A 27 -7.76 -2.84 3.09
C ILE A 27 -6.65 -3.61 3.79
N PHE A 28 -6.57 -4.93 3.60
CA PHE A 28 -5.53 -5.76 4.23
C PHE A 28 -4.12 -5.40 3.80
N LYS A 29 -3.94 -5.02 2.52
CA LYS A 29 -2.66 -4.58 2.01
C LYS A 29 -2.36 -3.12 2.37
N GLY A 30 -3.21 -2.40 3.10
CA GLY A 30 -2.96 -1.02 3.50
C GLY A 30 -2.73 -0.08 2.31
N ILE A 31 -3.46 -0.32 1.22
CA ILE A 31 -3.51 0.57 0.05
C ILE A 31 -4.21 1.88 0.46
N ALA A 32 -3.90 2.99 -0.21
CA ALA A 32 -4.53 4.27 0.07
C ALA A 32 -6.07 4.20 -0.04
N LEU A 33 -6.77 4.81 0.92
CA LEU A 33 -8.24 4.76 1.02
C LEU A 33 -8.93 5.25 -0.25
N LYS A 34 -8.32 6.16 -1.02
CA LYS A 34 -8.85 6.62 -2.32
C LYS A 34 -9.19 5.44 -3.25
N TYR A 35 -8.32 4.42 -3.31
CA TYR A 35 -8.55 3.25 -4.16
C TYR A 35 -9.61 2.31 -3.60
N VAL A 36 -9.69 2.19 -2.28
CA VAL A 36 -10.74 1.41 -1.61
C VAL A 36 -12.12 1.99 -1.98
N PHE A 37 -12.30 3.30 -1.84
CA PHE A 37 -13.56 3.98 -2.15
C PHE A 37 -13.89 3.96 -3.64
N ILE A 38 -12.91 4.19 -4.52
CA ILE A 38 -13.14 4.15 -5.97
C ILE A 38 -13.57 2.73 -6.39
N THR A 39 -12.83 1.69 -5.98
CA THR A 39 -13.19 0.31 -6.33
C THR A 39 -14.56 -0.07 -5.78
N ALA A 40 -14.85 0.24 -4.51
CA ALA A 40 -16.17 -0.02 -3.93
C ALA A 40 -17.29 0.70 -4.69
N GLY A 41 -17.10 1.99 -5.02
CA GLY A 41 -18.06 2.77 -5.78
C GLY A 41 -18.32 2.20 -7.17
N ILE A 42 -17.28 1.75 -7.87
CA ILE A 42 -17.39 1.11 -9.19
C ILE A 42 -18.09 -0.23 -9.09
N THR A 43 -17.73 -1.08 -8.12
CA THR A 43 -18.39 -2.37 -7.89
C THR A 43 -19.87 -2.17 -7.59
N THR A 44 -20.23 -1.30 -6.65
CA THR A 44 -21.64 -1.03 -6.31
C THR A 44 -22.40 -0.43 -7.49
N SER A 45 -21.82 0.52 -8.22
CA SER A 45 -22.46 1.12 -9.40
C SER A 45 -22.68 0.09 -10.51
N GLY A 46 -21.70 -0.78 -10.75
CA GLY A 46 -21.79 -1.86 -11.74
C GLY A 46 -22.90 -2.85 -11.41
N ILE A 47 -22.98 -3.28 -10.14
CA ILE A 47 -24.06 -4.14 -9.64
C ILE A 47 -25.42 -3.47 -9.87
N LEU A 48 -25.59 -2.22 -9.41
CA LEU A 48 -26.86 -1.51 -9.55
C LEU A 48 -27.24 -1.35 -11.02
N PHE A 49 -26.33 -0.94 -11.89
CA PHE A 49 -26.60 -0.73 -13.30
C PHE A 49 -27.00 -2.04 -14.00
N SER A 50 -26.25 -3.12 -13.75
CA SER A 50 -26.52 -4.45 -14.31
C SER A 50 -27.88 -4.99 -13.82
N LEU A 51 -28.13 -4.93 -12.52
CA LEU A 51 -29.32 -5.49 -11.88
C LEU A 51 -30.59 -4.71 -12.26
N PHE A 52 -30.56 -3.37 -12.21
CA PHE A 52 -31.68 -2.55 -12.69
C PHE A 52 -31.90 -2.67 -14.20
N GLY A 53 -30.82 -2.70 -14.99
CA GLY A 53 -30.91 -2.84 -16.45
C GLY A 53 -31.53 -4.16 -16.87
N PHE A 54 -31.16 -5.25 -16.20
CA PHE A 54 -31.72 -6.58 -16.42
C PHE A 54 -33.17 -6.68 -15.96
N LEU A 55 -33.50 -6.23 -14.74
CA LEU A 55 -34.87 -6.29 -14.19
C LEU A 55 -35.86 -5.41 -14.96
N SER A 56 -35.41 -4.26 -15.49
CA SER A 56 -36.23 -3.39 -16.33
C SER A 56 -36.39 -3.89 -17.77
N GLY A 57 -35.78 -5.02 -18.13
CA GLY A 57 -35.79 -5.58 -19.47
C GLY A 57 -35.03 -4.73 -20.51
N ARG A 58 -34.27 -3.73 -20.07
CA ARG A 58 -33.52 -2.81 -20.95
C ARG A 58 -32.21 -3.38 -21.45
N ILE A 59 -31.67 -4.37 -20.74
CA ILE A 59 -30.35 -4.95 -21.00
C ILE A 59 -30.48 -6.48 -21.05
N SER A 60 -29.93 -7.11 -22.11
CA SER A 60 -29.90 -8.56 -22.23
C SER A 60 -28.83 -9.18 -21.32
N ALA A 61 -28.93 -10.49 -21.04
CA ALA A 61 -27.93 -11.20 -20.23
C ALA A 61 -26.50 -11.06 -20.78
N LEU A 62 -26.34 -11.04 -22.11
CA LEU A 62 -25.04 -10.84 -22.76
C LEU A 62 -24.49 -9.43 -22.53
N GLN A 63 -25.34 -8.41 -22.62
CA GLN A 63 -24.94 -7.03 -22.37
C GLN A 63 -24.61 -6.82 -20.89
N SER A 64 -25.37 -7.42 -19.97
CA SER A 64 -25.08 -7.42 -18.52
C SER A 64 -23.68 -7.96 -18.25
N PHE A 65 -23.38 -9.14 -18.81
CA PHE A 65 -22.07 -9.77 -18.69
C PHE A 65 -20.94 -8.90 -19.27
N ALA A 66 -21.14 -8.31 -20.45
CA ALA A 66 -20.15 -7.44 -21.07
C ALA A 66 -19.86 -6.20 -20.22
N ILE A 67 -20.89 -5.57 -19.66
CA ILE A 67 -20.76 -4.39 -18.79
C ILE A 67 -19.94 -4.74 -17.53
N GLU A 68 -20.26 -5.85 -16.88
CA GLU A 68 -19.53 -6.29 -15.69
C GLU A 68 -18.09 -6.71 -16.00
N GLY A 69 -17.85 -7.32 -17.15
CA GLY A 69 -16.50 -7.61 -17.64
C GLY A 69 -15.66 -6.33 -17.81
N VAL A 70 -16.25 -5.26 -18.36
CA VAL A 70 -15.58 -3.95 -18.47
C VAL A 70 -15.25 -3.38 -17.09
N PHE A 71 -16.18 -3.46 -16.14
CA PHE A 71 -15.92 -3.03 -14.76
C PHE A 71 -14.81 -3.84 -14.10
N ALA A 72 -14.80 -5.16 -14.29
CA ALA A 72 -13.75 -6.03 -13.75
C ALA A 72 -12.36 -5.68 -14.30
N VAL A 73 -12.25 -5.39 -15.60
CA VAL A 73 -11.00 -4.91 -16.23
C VAL A 73 -10.55 -3.58 -15.62
N PHE A 74 -11.48 -2.65 -15.41
CA PHE A 74 -11.16 -1.36 -14.80
C PHE A 74 -10.67 -1.51 -13.35
N ILE A 75 -11.31 -2.38 -12.57
CA ILE A 75 -10.89 -2.72 -11.20
C ILE A 75 -9.47 -3.33 -11.21
N LEU A 76 -9.18 -4.22 -12.15
CA LEU A 76 -7.83 -4.80 -12.31
C LEU A 76 -6.78 -3.73 -12.64
N ALA A 77 -7.10 -2.81 -13.56
CA ALA A 77 -6.20 -1.71 -13.92
C ALA A 77 -5.94 -0.78 -12.72
N LEU A 78 -6.98 -0.43 -11.95
CA LEU A 78 -6.86 0.33 -10.71
C LEU A 78 -6.02 -0.38 -9.68
N ALA A 79 -6.20 -1.70 -9.52
CA ALA A 79 -5.39 -2.49 -8.61
C ALA A 79 -3.92 -2.46 -8.98
N PHE A 80 -3.62 -2.71 -10.26
CA PHE A 80 -2.24 -2.62 -10.75
C PHE A 80 -1.63 -1.24 -10.44
N HIS A 81 -2.35 -0.16 -10.74
CA HIS A 81 -1.88 1.20 -10.45
C HIS A 81 -1.67 1.42 -8.94
N ALA A 82 -2.61 1.01 -8.10
CA ALA A 82 -2.55 1.18 -6.65
C ALA A 82 -1.36 0.43 -6.04
N PHE A 83 -1.10 -0.80 -6.49
CA PHE A 83 0.07 -1.57 -6.06
C PHE A 83 1.39 -0.94 -6.53
N MET A 84 1.43 -0.40 -7.75
CA MET A 84 2.59 0.29 -8.29
C MET A 84 2.90 1.59 -7.53
N GLU A 85 1.88 2.43 -7.29
CA GLU A 85 2.05 3.67 -6.51
C GLU A 85 2.57 3.36 -5.10
N LYS A 86 1.98 2.38 -4.42
CA LYS A 86 2.46 1.94 -3.10
C LYS A 86 3.92 1.46 -3.15
N ARG A 87 4.31 0.73 -4.20
CA ARG A 87 5.69 0.25 -4.37
C ARG A 87 6.65 1.42 -4.60
N GLU A 88 6.24 2.41 -5.38
CA GLU A 88 7.03 3.60 -5.68
C GLU A 88 7.21 4.48 -4.43
N GLU A 89 6.15 4.70 -3.66
CA GLU A 89 6.22 5.36 -2.35
C GLU A 89 7.21 4.66 -1.43
N ARG A 90 7.22 3.32 -1.42
CA ARG A 90 8.19 2.56 -0.62
C ARG A 90 9.63 2.77 -1.12
N ARG A 91 9.86 2.93 -2.42
CA ARG A 91 11.20 3.10 -3.01
C ARG A 91 11.73 4.52 -2.92
N ARG A 92 10.87 5.53 -2.74
CA ARG A 92 11.28 6.93 -2.67
C ARG A 92 12.38 7.11 -1.61
N LEU A 93 13.46 7.76 -2.00
CA LEU A 93 14.56 8.07 -1.10
C LEU A 93 14.10 9.13 -0.09
N PRO A 94 14.24 8.87 1.21
CA PRO A 94 13.69 9.74 2.24
C PRO A 94 14.54 11.00 2.37
N LYS A 95 13.89 12.17 2.46
CA LYS A 95 14.53 13.42 2.86
C LYS A 95 14.06 13.77 4.28
N PRO A 96 14.95 14.23 5.18
CA PRO A 96 14.54 14.61 6.52
C PRO A 96 13.59 15.83 6.48
N PRO A 97 12.50 15.83 7.27
CA PRO A 97 11.71 17.03 7.53
C PRO A 97 12.57 18.13 8.19
N GLU A 98 12.14 19.39 8.09
CA GLU A 98 12.93 20.54 8.60
C GLU A 98 13.21 20.53 10.11
N LYS A 99 12.37 19.86 10.89
CA LYS A 99 12.45 19.82 12.36
C LYS A 99 12.48 18.40 12.90
N VAL A 100 13.23 17.51 12.24
CA VAL A 100 13.40 16.14 12.73
C VAL A 100 14.63 16.03 13.62
N ARG A 101 14.51 15.25 14.69
CA ARG A 101 15.58 15.00 15.67
C ARG A 101 15.97 13.54 15.68
N CYS A 102 17.26 13.30 15.88
CA CYS A 102 17.79 11.96 16.07
C CYS A 102 17.22 11.33 17.35
N PRO A 103 16.62 10.13 17.29
CA PRO A 103 16.10 9.42 18.47
C PRO A 103 17.15 9.13 19.54
N VAL A 104 18.43 9.04 19.15
CA VAL A 104 19.56 8.73 20.04
C VAL A 104 20.04 10.02 20.74
N CYS A 105 20.61 10.96 19.99
CA CYS A 105 21.27 12.15 20.55
C CYS A 105 20.35 13.38 20.72
N MET A 106 19.12 13.35 20.19
CA MET A 106 18.17 14.48 20.15
C MET A 106 18.64 15.73 19.37
N GLY A 107 19.78 15.61 18.68
CA GLY A 107 20.29 16.61 17.74
C GLY A 107 19.40 16.75 16.50
N PHE A 108 19.47 17.90 15.85
CA PHE A 108 18.74 18.15 14.60
C PHE A 108 19.42 17.43 13.43
N VAL A 109 18.63 16.71 12.62
CA VAL A 109 19.11 16.09 11.40
C VAL A 109 18.91 17.07 10.24
N LYS A 110 20.00 17.58 9.70
CA LYS A 110 19.97 18.51 8.56
C LYS A 110 19.96 17.75 7.24
N LYS A 111 19.38 18.34 6.19
CA LYS A 111 19.30 17.73 4.86
C LYS A 111 20.66 17.74 4.16
N GLU A 112 21.48 18.73 4.48
CA GLU A 112 22.78 19.01 3.87
C GLU A 112 23.84 18.04 4.39
N ASP A 113 23.75 17.66 5.67
CA ASP A 113 24.68 16.75 6.34
C ASP A 113 24.47 15.29 5.92
N GLN A 114 25.40 14.40 6.30
CA GLN A 114 25.14 12.96 6.25
C GLN A 114 23.93 12.63 7.15
N TYR A 115 23.08 11.71 6.69
CA TYR A 115 21.95 11.23 7.49
C TYR A 115 21.61 9.79 7.15
N CYS A 116 21.02 9.10 8.12
CA CYS A 116 20.52 7.75 7.97
C CYS A 116 19.04 7.71 8.33
N VAL A 117 18.31 6.73 7.79
CA VAL A 117 16.87 6.58 7.99
C VAL A 117 16.54 5.13 8.27
N ALA A 118 15.81 4.88 9.34
CA ALA A 118 15.19 3.59 9.62
C ALA A 118 13.69 3.67 9.34
N ARG A 119 13.13 2.64 8.74
CA ARG A 119 11.71 2.57 8.40
C ARG A 119 10.97 1.54 9.23
N GLU A 120 9.85 1.96 9.79
CA GLU A 120 8.82 1.09 10.33
C GLU A 120 7.52 1.31 9.55
N GLY A 121 7.17 0.41 8.64
CA GLY A 121 5.96 0.56 7.84
C GLY A 121 5.94 1.88 7.05
N LYS A 122 5.12 2.85 7.51
CA LYS A 122 5.03 4.21 6.94
C LYS A 122 5.88 5.24 7.69
N ASP A 123 6.28 4.94 8.92
CA ASP A 123 7.01 5.87 9.78
C ASP A 123 8.51 5.81 9.48
N LEU A 124 9.13 6.99 9.45
CA LEU A 124 10.54 7.18 9.15
C LEU A 124 11.23 7.83 10.33
N LEU A 125 12.26 7.15 10.84
CA LEU A 125 13.12 7.63 11.91
C LEU A 125 14.44 8.10 11.28
N TYR A 126 14.85 9.32 11.60
CA TYR A 126 16.02 9.95 11.00
C TYR A 126 17.15 10.04 12.01
N PHE A 127 18.36 9.76 11.57
CA PHE A 127 19.59 9.77 12.35
C PHE A 127 20.60 10.69 11.68
N ASP A 128 21.32 11.45 12.48
CA ASP A 128 22.41 12.35 12.09
C ASP A 128 23.69 11.58 11.70
N THR A 129 23.94 10.41 12.30
CA THR A 129 25.12 9.59 11.98
C THR A 129 24.75 8.12 11.77
N GLU A 130 25.60 7.41 11.03
CA GLU A 130 25.47 5.97 10.85
C GLU A 130 25.68 5.21 12.17
N GLU A 131 26.57 5.68 13.03
CA GLU A 131 26.81 5.09 14.34
C GLU A 131 25.56 5.16 15.24
N HIS A 132 24.83 6.28 15.23
CA HIS A 132 23.57 6.38 15.95
C HIS A 132 22.50 5.45 15.40
N LEU A 133 22.43 5.26 14.08
CA LEU A 133 21.54 4.26 13.48
C LEU A 133 21.91 2.85 13.98
N ARG A 134 23.19 2.46 13.90
CA ARG A 134 23.64 1.12 14.31
C ARG A 134 23.34 0.85 15.79
N ARG A 135 23.73 1.76 16.69
CA ARG A 135 23.41 1.64 18.13
C ARG A 135 21.91 1.53 18.41
N PHE A 136 21.09 2.29 17.67
CA PHE A 136 19.64 2.22 17.81
C PHE A 136 19.07 0.87 17.37
N LEU A 137 19.64 0.25 16.33
CA LEU A 137 19.21 -1.05 15.84
C LEU A 137 19.66 -2.20 16.74
N GLU A 138 20.86 -2.12 17.31
CA GLU A 138 21.41 -3.09 18.27
C GLU A 138 20.60 -3.09 19.58
N ASP A 139 20.32 -1.91 20.15
CA ASP A 139 19.62 -1.75 21.43
C ASP A 139 18.19 -1.21 21.29
N LEU A 140 17.46 -1.65 20.26
CA LEU A 140 16.12 -1.15 19.92
C LEU A 140 15.15 -1.17 21.12
N ALA A 141 15.20 -2.22 21.95
CA ALA A 141 14.33 -2.38 23.10
C ALA A 141 14.55 -1.29 24.17
N GLU A 142 15.79 -0.87 24.37
CA GLU A 142 16.15 0.15 25.35
C GLU A 142 15.69 1.54 24.87
N TYR A 143 16.04 1.91 23.63
CA TYR A 143 15.63 3.19 23.06
C TYR A 143 14.11 3.31 22.95
N LYS A 144 13.41 2.22 22.63
CA LYS A 144 11.94 2.17 22.63
C LYS A 144 11.36 2.56 23.99
N LYS A 145 11.95 2.06 25.09
CA LYS A 145 11.52 2.37 26.46
C LYS A 145 11.89 3.80 26.86
N LEU A 146 13.12 4.22 26.63
CA LEU A 146 13.64 5.53 27.01
C LEU A 146 12.90 6.67 26.30
N ARG A 147 12.62 6.51 25.01
CA ARG A 147 12.00 7.53 24.16
C ARG A 147 10.49 7.37 24.00
N LYS A 148 9.88 6.37 24.66
CA LYS A 148 8.45 6.03 24.55
C LYS A 148 8.00 5.88 23.10
N LEU A 149 8.83 5.25 22.26
CA LEU A 149 8.56 5.07 20.84
C LEU A 149 7.59 3.91 20.65
N ASN A 150 6.56 4.10 19.82
CA ASN A 150 5.60 3.03 19.52
C ASN A 150 6.05 2.20 18.31
N ILE A 151 7.25 1.62 18.40
CA ILE A 151 7.88 0.86 17.30
C ILE A 151 7.67 -0.65 17.50
N LYS A 152 7.07 -1.32 16.51
CA LYS A 152 6.93 -2.77 16.40
C LYS A 152 8.18 -3.42 15.81
N LYS A 153 8.59 -3.02 14.60
CA LYS A 153 9.74 -3.60 13.90
C LYS A 153 10.31 -2.62 12.87
N ILE A 154 11.63 -2.47 12.82
CA ILE A 154 12.31 -1.81 11.71
C ILE A 154 12.47 -2.80 10.55
N GLU A 155 12.02 -2.43 9.36
CA GLU A 155 12.06 -3.28 8.15
C GLU A 155 13.29 -2.97 7.29
N ASP A 156 13.47 -1.70 6.96
CA ASP A 156 14.43 -1.23 5.97
C ASP A 156 15.23 -0.05 6.53
N VAL A 157 16.48 0.09 6.07
CA VAL A 157 17.36 1.22 6.37
C VAL A 157 17.89 1.87 5.10
N TYR A 158 18.19 3.16 5.21
CA TYR A 158 18.78 3.95 4.15
C TYR A 158 19.87 4.86 4.72
N VAL A 159 21.04 4.88 4.08
CA VAL A 159 22.12 5.81 4.38
C VAL A 159 22.23 6.78 3.20
N LYS A 160 22.35 8.08 3.48
CA LYS A 160 22.52 9.09 2.43
C LYS A 160 23.75 8.75 1.58
N GLY A 161 23.56 8.73 0.26
CA GLY A 161 24.58 8.30 -0.71
C GLY A 161 24.35 6.89 -1.25
N TRP A 162 23.46 6.09 -0.63
CA TRP A 162 23.02 4.83 -1.22
C TRP A 162 22.01 5.06 -2.34
N SER A 163 21.98 4.13 -3.30
CA SER A 163 21.02 4.10 -4.40
C SER A 163 19.68 3.49 -4.01
N GLN A 164 19.65 2.65 -2.96
CA GLN A 164 18.46 1.92 -2.55
C GLN A 164 18.44 1.66 -1.05
N TRP A 165 17.25 1.33 -0.56
CA TRP A 165 17.03 0.79 0.77
C TRP A 165 17.66 -0.61 0.89
N LYS A 166 18.24 -0.91 2.05
CA LYS A 166 18.67 -2.26 2.41
C LYS A 166 17.81 -2.77 3.55
N LYS A 167 17.63 -4.09 3.65
CA LYS A 167 16.98 -4.68 4.82
C LYS A 167 17.83 -4.50 6.06
N VAL A 168 17.21 -4.36 7.23
CA VAL A 168 17.94 -4.27 8.51
C VAL A 168 18.87 -5.47 8.69
N GLU A 169 18.41 -6.67 8.36
CA GLU A 169 19.19 -7.88 8.51
C GLU A 169 20.43 -7.89 7.58
N GLU A 170 20.32 -7.33 6.38
CA GLU A 170 21.46 -7.17 5.45
C GLU A 170 22.43 -6.09 5.94
N TYR A 171 21.91 -5.03 6.56
CA TYR A 171 22.72 -3.93 7.09
C TYR A 171 23.54 -4.32 8.32
N LEU A 172 22.94 -5.07 9.26
CA LEU A 172 23.64 -5.50 10.47
C LEU A 172 24.66 -6.61 10.20
N ASN A 173 24.43 -7.45 9.19
CA ASN A 173 25.33 -8.55 8.82
C ASN A 173 26.41 -8.13 7.81
N GLY A 174 26.22 -7.01 7.11
CA GLY A 174 27.21 -6.44 6.21
C GLY A 174 28.12 -5.46 6.94
N ASN A 175 29.37 -5.85 7.16
CA ASN A 175 30.46 -4.90 7.43
C ASN A 175 30.63 -3.92 6.26
#